data_AF-A0A8J5BVP5-F1
#
_entry.id   AF-A0A8J5BVP5-F1
#
_cell.length_a   1.000
_cell.length_b   1.000
_cell.length_c   1.000
_cell.angle_alpha   90.00
_cell.angle_beta   90.00
_cell.angle_gamma   90.00
#
_symmetry.space_group_name_H-M   'P 1'
#
loop_
_entity.id
_entity.type
_entity.pdbx_description
1 polymer ?
#
loop_
_entity_poly.entity_id
_entity_poly.type
_entity_poly.pdbx_seq_one_letter_code
_entity_poly.pdbx_strand_id
1 'polypeptide(L)' 'MNPLISAASVIAAGLAVGLASIGPGVGQGTAAGQAVEGIARQPEAEGKIRGRVDLKMRNYRIHLLSSFLSLA' A
#
# COMPACT_ATOMS: atom_id res chain seq x y z
N MET A 1 -22.69 -18.34 -17.82
CA MET A 1 -22.29 -16.93 -17.60
C MET A 1 -22.35 -16.22 -18.94
N ASN A 2 -22.91 -15.01 -19.00
CA ASN A 2 -22.99 -14.28 -20.27
C ASN A 2 -21.60 -13.69 -20.56
N PRO A 3 -20.92 -14.05 -21.68
CA PRO A 3 -19.52 -13.68 -21.92
C PRO A 3 -19.28 -12.17 -21.90
N LEU A 4 -20.29 -11.37 -22.27
CA LEU A 4 -20.23 -9.92 -22.19
C LEU A 4 -20.10 -9.39 -20.75
N ILE A 5 -20.82 -10.01 -19.80
CA ILE A 5 -20.78 -9.63 -18.38
C ILE A 5 -19.42 -9.99 -17.80
N SER A 6 -18.90 -11.18 -18.14
CA SER A 6 -17.56 -11.61 -17.71
C SER A 6 -16.45 -10.69 -18.24
N ALA A 7 -16.52 -10.27 -19.51
CA ALA A 7 -15.54 -9.36 -20.08
C ALA A 7 -15.61 -7.97 -19.43
N ALA A 8 -16.81 -7.44 -19.21
CA ALA A 8 -16.99 -6.15 -18.55
C ALA A 8 -16.52 -6.17 -17.08
N SER A 9 -16.75 -7.27 -16.36
CA SER A 9 -16.38 -7.37 -14.94
C SER A 9 -14.86 -7.38 -14.72
N VAL A 10 -14.08 -8.10 -15.53
CA VAL A 10 -12.62 -8.10 -15.39
C VAL A 10 -11.99 -6.75 -15.71
N ILE A 11 -12.54 -6.02 -16.70
CA ILE A 11 -12.09 -4.67 -17.03
C ILE A 11 -12.41 -3.70 -15.88
N ALA A 12 -13.63 -3.76 -15.34
CA ALA A 12 -14.04 -2.95 -14.21
C ALA A 12 -13.18 -3.22 -12.96
N ALA A 13 -12.91 -4.49 -12.65
CA ALA A 13 -12.04 -4.88 -11.53
C ALA A 13 -10.61 -4.37 -11.70
N GLY A 14 -10.02 -4.49 -12.91
CA GLY A 14 -8.69 -3.98 -13.20
C GLY A 14 -8.57 -2.46 -13.01
N LEU A 15 -9.57 -1.70 -13.46
CA LEU A 15 -9.61 -0.25 -13.27
C LEU A 15 -9.82 0.14 -11.81
N ALA A 16 -10.72 -0.54 -11.11
CA ALA A 16 -10.99 -0.28 -9.69
C ALA A 16 -9.74 -0.52 -8.82
N VAL A 17 -9.07 -1.65 -9.02
CA VAL A 17 -7.82 -1.99 -8.30
C VAL A 17 -6.70 -1.02 -8.67
N GLY A 18 -6.55 -0.68 -9.96
CA GLY A 18 -5.55 0.27 -10.44
C GLY A 18 -5.67 1.64 -9.78
N LEU A 19 -6.88 2.20 -9.74
CA LEU A 19 -7.13 3.50 -9.11
C LEU A 19 -7.02 3.43 -7.58
N ALA A 20 -7.48 2.35 -6.96
CA ALA A 20 -7.37 2.15 -5.51
C ALA A 20 -5.92 2.01 -5.03
N SER A 21 -4.96 1.67 -5.91
CA SER A 21 -3.51 1.59 -5.58
C SER A 21 -2.82 2.92 -5.32
N ILE A 22 -3.41 4.05 -5.75
CA ILE A 22 -2.79 5.37 -5.66
C ILE A 22 -2.62 5.83 -4.20
N GLY A 23 -3.69 5.72 -3.39
CA GLY A 23 -3.65 6.12 -1.97
C GLY A 23 -2.55 5.41 -1.18
N PRO A 24 -2.45 4.07 -1.27
CA PRO A 24 -1.38 3.30 -0.67
C PRO A 24 0.02 3.69 -1.16
N GLY A 25 0.20 3.90 -2.46
CA GLY A 25 1.48 4.33 -3.02
C GLY A 25 1.97 5.65 -2.41
N VAL A 26 1.08 6.64 -2.31
CA VAL A 26 1.40 7.96 -1.73
C VAL A 26 1.65 7.85 -0.22
N GLY A 27 0.81 7.11 0.51
CA GLY A 27 0.93 6.94 1.96
C GLY A 27 2.22 6.24 2.36
N GLN A 28 2.57 5.16 1.66
CA GLN A 28 3.81 4.41 1.92
C GLN A 28 5.05 5.22 1.54
N GLY A 29 5.03 5.91 0.39
CA GLY A 29 6.13 6.77 -0.03
C GLY A 29 6.41 7.89 0.97
N THR A 30 5.35 8.55 1.45
CA THR A 30 5.47 9.61 2.46
C THR A 30 6.03 9.09 3.78
N ALA A 31 5.51 7.96 4.28
CA ALA A 31 5.99 7.37 5.52
C ALA A 31 7.47 6.94 5.43
N ALA A 32 7.90 6.40 4.29
CA ALA A 32 9.30 6.07 4.05
C ALA A 32 10.18 7.32 3.98
N GLY A 33 9.73 8.38 3.30
CA GLY A 33 10.45 9.66 3.23
C GLY A 33 10.64 10.28 4.62
N GLN A 34 9.59 10.33 5.43
CA GLN A 34 9.66 10.82 6.82
C GLN A 34 10.56 9.97 7.70
N ALA A 35 10.60 8.65 7.48
CA ALA A 35 11.53 7.77 8.18
C ALA A 35 12.99 8.11 7.86
N VAL A 36 13.31 8.30 6.57
CA VAL A 36 14.65 8.68 6.12
C VAL A 36 15.05 10.05 6.69
N GLU A 37 14.15 11.02 6.64
CA GLU A 37 14.40 12.35 7.22
C GLU A 37 14.60 12.27 8.74
N GLY A 38 13.80 11.47 9.45
CA GLY A 38 13.96 11.23 10.88
C GLY A 38 15.31 10.59 11.24
N ILE A 39 15.76 9.63 10.43
CA ILE A 39 17.09 9.00 10.57
C ILE A 39 18.19 10.03 10.32
N ALA A 40 18.06 10.86 9.27
CA ALA A 40 19.06 11.89 8.96
C ALA A 40 19.21 12.93 10.10
N ARG A 41 18.09 13.29 10.77
CA ARG A 41 18.10 14.19 11.93
C ARG A 41 18.62 13.53 13.21
N GLN A 42 18.39 12.22 13.39
CA GLN A 42 18.78 11.46 14.57
C GLN A 42 19.35 10.09 14.17
N PRO A 43 20.63 10.02 13.76
CA PRO A 43 21.25 8.78 13.28
C PRO A 43 21.28 7.69 14.35
N GLU A 44 21.46 8.06 15.60
CA GLU A 44 21.46 7.15 16.75
C GLU A 44 20.10 6.52 17.06
N ALA A 45 19.01 7.05 16.50
CA ALA A 45 17.68 6.45 16.58
C ALA A 45 17.35 5.52 15.39
N GLU A 46 18.28 5.30 14.46
CA GLU A 46 18.03 4.61 13.18
C GLU A 46 17.36 3.23 13.36
N GLY A 47 17.92 2.37 14.20
CA GLY A 47 17.39 1.03 14.42
C GLY A 47 15.95 1.03 14.95
N LYS A 48 15.61 2.02 15.79
CA LYS A 48 14.26 2.21 16.33
C LYS A 48 13.29 2.74 15.26
N ILE A 49 13.73 3.66 14.41
CA ILE A 49 12.91 4.23 13.33
C ILE A 49 12.65 3.17 12.26
N ARG A 50 13.69 2.47 11.78
CA ARG A 50 13.57 1.39 10.80
C ARG A 50 12.66 0.27 11.32
N GLY A 51 12.89 -0.21 12.55
CA GLY A 51 12.06 -1.26 13.14
C GLY A 51 10.58 -0.88 13.27
N ARG A 52 10.28 0.39 13.61
CA ARG A 52 8.90 0.89 13.66
C ARG A 52 8.26 0.97 12.27
N VAL A 53 9.00 1.46 11.27
CA VAL A 53 8.51 1.60 9.90
C VAL A 53 8.25 0.23 9.30
N ASP A 54 9.17 -0.71 9.43
CA ASP A 54 9.02 -2.07 8.91
C ASP A 54 7.79 -2.76 9.50
N LEU A 55 7.60 -2.68 10.82
CA LEU A 55 6.42 -3.23 11.48
C LEU A 55 5.13 -2.57 10.97
N LYS A 56 5.12 -1.24 10.84
CA LYS A 56 3.96 -0.49 10.39
C LYS A 56 3.61 -0.81 8.94
N MET A 57 4.60 -0.87 8.05
CA MET A 57 4.45 -1.23 6.65
C MET A 57 3.96 -2.67 6.49
N ARG A 58 4.45 -3.59 7.32
CA ARG A 58 4.03 -5.00 7.27
C ARG A 58 2.55 -5.16 7.66
N ASN A 59 2.12 -4.50 8.73
CA ASN A 59 0.69 -4.51 9.13
C ASN A 59 -0.19 -3.79 8.11
N TYR A 60 0.29 -2.67 7.55
CA TYR A 60 -0.40 -1.95 6.49
C TYR A 60 -0.59 -2.84 5.25
N ARG A 61 0.44 -3.58 4.84
CA ARG A 61 0.37 -4.49 3.68
C ARG A 61 -0.67 -5.60 3.86
N ILE A 62 -0.79 -6.18 5.05
CA ILE A 62 -1.82 -7.19 5.34
C ILE A 62 -3.22 -6.60 5.16
N HIS A 63 -3.45 -5.42 5.74
CA HIS A 63 -4.73 -4.72 5.64
C HIS A 63 -5.05 -4.36 4.18
N LEU A 64 -4.05 -3.85 3.46
CA LEU A 64 -4.17 -3.47 2.06
C LEU A 64 -4.52 -4.66 1.15
N LEU A 65 -3.86 -5.80 1.38
CA LEU A 65 -4.11 -7.02 0.61
C LEU A 65 -5.55 -7.51 0.84
N SER A 66 -6.04 -7.48 2.08
CA SER A 66 -7.42 -7.86 2.38
C SER A 66 -8.45 -6.93 1.73
N SER A 67 -8.15 -5.63 1.62
CA SER A 67 -9.03 -4.68 0.93
C SER A 67 -9.06 -4.96 -0.58
N PHE A 68 -7.92 -5.20 -1.23
CA PHE A 68 -7.87 -5.49 -2.66
C PHE A 68 -8.54 -6.81 -3.05
N LEU A 69 -8.43 -7.84 -2.20
CA LEU A 69 -9.14 -9.11 -2.40
C LEU A 69 -10.66 -8.95 -2.36
N SER A 70 -11.18 -7.94 -1.67
CA SER A 70 -12.63 -7.64 -1.65
C SER A 70 -13.11 -6.81 -2.85
N LEU A 71 -12.18 -6.24 -3.63
CA LEU A 71 -12.46 -5.39 -4.80
C LEU A 71 -12.42 -6.17 -6.12
N ALA A 72 -11.90 -7.40 -6.11
CA ALA A 72 -11.78 -8.30 -7.26
C ALA A 72 -12.87 -9.38 -7.23
#